data_AF-A0A960AMR5-F1
#
_entry.id   AF-A0A960AMR5-F1
#
_cell.length_a   1.000
_cell.length_b   1.000
_cell.length_c   1.000
_cell.angle_alpha   90.00
_cell.angle_beta   90.00
_cell.angle_gamma   90.00
#
_symmetry.space_group_name_H-M   'P 1'
#
loop_
_entity.id
_entity.type
_entity.pdbx_description
1 polymer ?
#
loop_
_entity_poly.entity_id
_entity_poly.type
_entity_poly.pdbx_seq_one_letter_code
_entity_poly.pdbx_strand_id
1 'polypeptide(L)'
;YRKYSKLVESLKRDEHYTVEEKSKSVPLTEEGTERVEELLGIDNLFDYENSDAAHHVANALRAKECYRNDIEYVVKDGEIVIVDEFTGRLMFGRRYSDGLHQAIEAKENVKIRSEDQTLASITFQNYFKMYTKLAGMTGTAATEEREFREIYGVDVVVIPTNKPIARLDQPDLIYKDEKCKFEAVLGDVIENHQAGRPV
;
A
#
# COMPACT_ATOMS: atom_id res chain seq x y z
N TYR A 1 21.17 1.61 -3.36
CA TYR A 1 20.87 2.97 -2.86
C TYR A 1 22.10 3.79 -2.42
N ARG A 2 22.81 3.48 -1.32
CA ARG A 2 23.95 4.33 -0.86
C ARG A 2 25.05 4.56 -1.90
N LYS A 3 25.40 3.53 -2.68
CA LYS A 3 26.35 3.64 -3.81
C LYS A 3 25.91 4.74 -4.78
N TYR A 4 24.66 4.69 -5.24
CA TYR A 4 24.10 5.64 -6.21
C TYR A 4 23.93 7.04 -5.63
N SER A 5 23.53 7.17 -4.36
CA SER A 5 23.47 8.48 -3.69
C SER A 5 24.83 9.19 -3.70
N LYS A 6 25.92 8.47 -3.41
CA LYS A 6 27.28 9.04 -3.47
C LYS A 6 27.73 9.32 -4.91
N LEU A 7 27.34 8.46 -5.86
CA LEU A 7 27.70 8.63 -7.27
C LEU A 7 27.14 9.95 -7.81
N VAL A 8 25.86 10.23 -7.58
CA VAL A 8 25.19 11.42 -8.12
C VAL A 8 25.67 12.72 -7.48
N GLU A 9 26.37 12.70 -6.35
CA GLU A 9 27.04 13.88 -5.78
C GLU A 9 28.15 14.40 -6.70
N SER A 10 28.81 13.51 -7.45
CA SER A 10 29.86 13.89 -8.40
C SER A 10 29.34 14.45 -9.72
N LEU A 11 28.05 14.28 -10.00
CA LEU A 11 27.40 14.81 -11.19
C LEU A 11 27.00 16.28 -10.96
N LYS A 12 27.12 17.08 -12.01
CA LYS A 12 26.80 18.51 -11.99
C LYS A 12 25.56 18.81 -12.83
N ARG A 13 24.69 19.66 -12.28
CA ARG A 13 23.54 20.23 -12.97
C ARG A 13 23.99 21.05 -14.19
N ASP A 14 23.19 21.00 -15.25
CA ASP A 14 23.38 21.68 -16.54
C ASP A 14 24.59 21.20 -17.37
N GLU A 15 25.39 20.27 -16.84
CA GLU A 15 26.49 19.56 -17.53
C GLU A 15 26.10 18.09 -17.73
N HIS A 16 25.85 17.37 -16.63
CA HIS A 16 25.55 15.94 -16.62
C HIS A 16 24.04 15.62 -16.56
N TYR A 17 23.21 16.56 -16.15
CA TYR A 17 21.76 16.38 -16.09
C TYR A 17 21.04 17.73 -16.10
N THR A 18 19.78 17.73 -16.52
CA THR A 18 18.90 18.90 -16.39
C THR A 18 17.83 18.64 -15.33
N VAL A 19 17.25 19.71 -14.76
CA VAL A 19 16.22 19.60 -13.71
C VAL A 19 14.94 20.25 -14.17
N GLU A 20 13.88 19.47 -14.24
CA GLU A 20 12.54 19.94 -14.53
C GLU A 20 11.71 20.01 -13.24
N GLU A 21 11.70 21.19 -12.59
CA GLU A 21 11.07 21.35 -11.28
C GLU A 21 9.56 21.08 -11.29
N LYS A 22 8.87 21.41 -12.39
CA LYS A 22 7.41 21.19 -12.51
C LYS A 22 7.02 19.71 -12.57
N SER A 23 7.81 18.90 -13.28
CA SER A 23 7.57 17.46 -13.44
C SER A 23 8.29 16.62 -12.39
N LYS A 24 9.18 17.23 -11.59
CA LYS A 24 10.13 16.56 -10.69
C LYS A 24 10.92 15.46 -11.42
N SER A 25 11.33 15.78 -12.65
CA SER A 25 12.14 14.94 -13.54
C SER A 25 13.57 15.48 -13.60
N VAL A 26 14.54 14.56 -13.67
CA VAL A 26 15.97 14.87 -13.74
C VAL A 26 16.63 14.00 -14.81
N PRO A 27 16.42 14.29 -16.11
CA PRO A 27 17.03 13.50 -17.18
C PRO A 27 18.53 13.74 -17.27
N LEU A 28 19.28 12.67 -17.55
CA LEU A 28 20.72 12.74 -17.84
C LEU A 28 20.96 13.37 -19.22
N THR A 29 22.07 14.10 -19.36
CA THR A 29 22.62 14.47 -20.66
C THR A 29 23.46 13.32 -21.23
N GLU A 30 23.94 13.46 -22.46
CA GLU A 30 24.89 12.51 -23.06
C GLU A 30 26.17 12.41 -22.21
N GLU A 31 26.78 13.55 -21.86
CA GLU A 31 27.94 13.62 -20.96
C GLU A 31 27.67 13.00 -19.58
N GLY A 32 26.45 13.17 -19.05
CA GLY A 32 26.05 12.55 -17.79
C GLY A 32 25.90 11.05 -17.87
N THR A 33 25.42 10.54 -19.00
CA THR A 33 25.27 9.11 -19.24
C THR A 33 26.65 8.45 -19.29
N GLU A 34 27.56 8.99 -20.11
CA GLU A 34 28.95 8.51 -20.21
C GLU A 34 29.63 8.55 -18.83
N ARG A 35 29.43 9.64 -18.08
CA ARG A 35 30.01 9.77 -16.74
C ARG A 35 29.49 8.72 -15.75
N VAL A 36 28.20 8.42 -15.81
CA VAL A 36 27.60 7.38 -14.95
C VAL A 36 28.12 6.00 -15.35
N GLU A 37 28.24 5.72 -16.64
CA GLU A 37 28.80 4.47 -17.18
C GLU A 37 30.23 4.25 -16.71
N GLU A 38 31.09 5.26 -16.81
CA GLU A 38 32.46 5.23 -16.28
C GLU A 38 32.50 4.95 -14.77
N LEU A 39 31.66 5.64 -13.99
CA LEU A 39 31.62 5.50 -12.53
C LEU A 39 31.07 4.15 -12.08
N LEU A 40 30.23 3.53 -12.90
CA LEU A 40 29.68 2.20 -12.65
C LEU A 40 30.53 1.08 -13.24
N GLY A 41 31.40 1.39 -14.21
CA GLY A 41 32.22 0.43 -14.96
C GLY A 41 31.38 -0.44 -15.88
N ILE A 42 30.39 0.15 -16.56
CA ILE A 42 29.47 -0.52 -17.50
C ILE A 42 29.57 0.12 -18.88
N ASP A 43 29.28 -0.65 -19.93
CA ASP A 43 29.40 -0.16 -21.31
C ASP A 43 28.18 0.67 -21.75
N ASN A 44 26.98 0.31 -21.31
CA ASN A 44 25.74 1.02 -21.65
C ASN A 44 24.72 0.98 -20.49
N LEU A 45 24.37 2.14 -19.96
CA LEU A 45 23.42 2.28 -18.86
C LEU A 45 22.00 1.80 -19.23
N PHE A 46 21.64 1.87 -20.50
CA PHE A 46 20.30 1.56 -20.99
C PHE A 46 20.14 0.10 -21.46
N ASP A 47 21.17 -0.73 -21.29
CA ASP A 47 21.04 -2.17 -21.52
C ASP A 47 20.10 -2.81 -20.48
N TYR A 48 19.39 -3.87 -20.89
CA TYR A 48 18.42 -4.57 -20.05
C TYR A 48 19.02 -5.02 -18.70
N GLU A 49 20.26 -5.49 -18.71
CA GLU A 49 21.00 -5.93 -17.51
C GLU A 49 21.29 -4.79 -16.52
N ASN A 50 21.32 -3.53 -17.01
CA ASN A 50 21.60 -2.34 -16.23
C ASN A 50 20.34 -1.54 -15.86
N SER A 51 19.14 -2.05 -16.18
CA SER A 51 17.87 -1.38 -15.93
C SER A 51 17.66 -0.97 -14.46
N ASP A 52 18.03 -1.83 -13.51
CA ASP A 52 18.00 -1.51 -12.07
C ASP A 52 18.98 -0.39 -11.69
N ALA A 53 20.17 -0.38 -12.31
CA ALA A 53 21.16 0.66 -12.07
C ALA A 53 20.69 2.01 -12.61
N ALA A 54 20.16 2.03 -13.83
CA ALA A 54 19.54 3.21 -14.43
C ALA A 54 18.41 3.76 -13.55
N HIS A 55 17.53 2.87 -13.05
CA HIS A 55 16.44 3.23 -12.13
C HIS A 55 16.95 3.85 -10.83
N HIS A 56 17.97 3.25 -10.23
CA HIS A 56 18.55 3.76 -9.00
C HIS A 56 19.29 5.10 -9.18
N VAL A 57 19.96 5.32 -10.31
CA VAL A 57 20.61 6.60 -10.64
C VAL A 57 19.56 7.69 -10.81
N ALA A 58 18.49 7.42 -11.57
CA ALA A 58 17.39 8.36 -11.77
C ALA A 58 16.73 8.75 -10.43
N ASN A 59 16.45 7.77 -9.56
CA ASN A 59 15.90 8.04 -8.24
C ASN A 59 16.86 8.80 -7.32
N ALA A 60 18.16 8.52 -7.38
CA ALA A 60 19.16 9.25 -6.61
C ALA A 60 19.27 10.72 -7.06
N LEU A 61 19.23 10.99 -8.37
CA LEU A 61 19.19 12.35 -8.93
C LEU A 61 17.91 13.10 -8.54
N ARG A 62 16.74 12.45 -8.64
CA ARG A 62 15.47 13.03 -8.18
C ARG A 62 15.50 13.35 -6.69
N ALA A 63 15.98 12.42 -5.86
CA ALA A 63 16.14 12.66 -4.42
C ALA A 63 17.10 13.83 -4.14
N LYS A 64 18.20 13.96 -4.90
CA LYS A 64 19.16 15.06 -4.77
C LYS A 64 18.52 16.42 -5.08
N GLU A 65 17.87 16.56 -6.23
CA GLU A 65 17.46 17.87 -6.78
C GLU A 65 16.02 18.27 -6.45
N CYS A 66 15.09 17.32 -6.45
CA CYS A 66 13.64 17.59 -6.37
C CYS A 66 13.02 17.40 -4.99
N TYR A 67 13.76 16.83 -4.04
CA TYR A 67 13.26 16.54 -2.69
C TYR A 67 14.25 17.08 -1.66
N ARG A 68 13.85 18.08 -0.89
CA ARG A 68 14.68 18.77 0.10
C ARG A 68 14.09 18.58 1.49
N ASN A 69 14.99 18.44 2.47
CA ASN A 69 14.61 18.47 3.87
C ASN A 69 13.94 19.81 4.20
N ASP A 70 12.93 19.77 5.06
CA ASP A 70 12.08 20.89 5.48
C ASP A 70 11.17 21.48 4.39
N ILE A 71 11.06 20.83 3.22
CA ILE A 71 10.12 21.20 2.15
C ILE A 71 9.24 20.01 1.78
N GLU A 72 9.79 19.00 1.11
CA GLU A 72 9.02 17.81 0.71
C GLU A 72 8.95 16.75 1.82
N TYR A 73 9.97 16.69 2.67
CA TYR A 73 10.04 15.77 3.81
C TYR A 73 10.80 16.40 4.96
N VAL A 74 10.71 15.78 6.13
CA VAL A 74 11.55 16.08 7.30
C VAL A 74 12.25 14.83 7.79
N VAL A 75 13.48 14.98 8.28
CA VAL A 75 14.18 13.91 9.01
C VAL A 75 13.79 14.00 10.49
N LYS A 76 13.08 12.99 10.99
CA LYS A 76 12.64 12.94 12.39
C LYS A 76 12.93 11.56 12.98
N ASP A 77 13.62 11.53 14.12
CA ASP A 77 13.97 10.31 14.84
C ASP A 77 14.73 9.27 13.97
N GLY A 78 15.51 9.75 13.00
CA GLY A 78 16.22 8.90 12.03
C GLY A 78 15.33 8.31 10.92
N GLU A 79 14.12 8.86 10.75
CA GLU A 79 13.13 8.46 9.76
C GLU A 79 12.80 9.61 8.81
N ILE A 80 12.48 9.30 7.55
CA ILE A 80 11.97 10.28 6.59
C ILE A 80 10.45 10.35 6.74
N VAL A 81 9.93 11.54 7.06
CA VAL A 81 8.48 11.79 7.16
C VAL A 81 8.07 12.76 6.07
N ILE A 82 7.12 12.36 5.23
CA ILE A 82 6.64 13.17 4.10
C ILE A 82 5.83 14.36 4.62
N VAL A 83 6.05 15.54 4.04
CA VAL A 83 5.24 16.72 4.26
C VAL A 83 4.16 16.79 3.18
N ASP A 84 2.90 16.93 3.59
CA ASP A 84 1.80 17.15 2.67
C ASP A 84 1.91 18.55 2.02
N GLU A 85 1.97 18.60 0.69
CA GLU A 85 2.22 19.82 -0.07
C GLU A 85 1.13 20.89 0.09
N PHE A 86 -0.11 20.49 0.41
CA PHE A 86 -1.24 21.41 0.55
C PHE A 86 -1.41 21.92 1.98
N THR A 87 -1.16 21.05 2.96
CA THR A 87 -1.50 21.31 4.37
C THR A 87 -0.28 21.49 5.26
N GLY A 88 0.92 21.15 4.80
CA GLY A 88 2.15 21.13 5.59
C GLY A 88 2.14 20.08 6.71
N ARG A 89 1.15 19.18 6.73
CA ARG A 89 1.03 18.14 7.77
C ARG A 89 2.04 17.02 7.53
N LEU A 90 2.58 16.50 8.62
CA LEU A 90 3.46 15.34 8.61
C LEU A 90 2.64 14.06 8.39
N MET A 91 2.95 13.34 7.32
CA MET A 91 2.29 12.10 6.94
C MET A 91 3.06 10.88 7.45
N PHE A 92 2.84 10.53 8.72
CA PHE A 92 3.44 9.34 9.34
C PHE A 92 2.96 8.06 8.64
N GLY A 93 3.88 7.11 8.47
CA GLY A 93 3.61 5.80 7.86
C GLY A 93 3.49 5.81 6.32
N ARG A 94 3.49 6.98 5.67
CA ARG A 94 3.52 7.06 4.21
C ARG A 94 4.97 7.06 3.70
N ARG A 95 5.17 6.43 2.54
CA ARG A 95 6.45 6.37 1.82
C ARG A 95 6.25 6.83 0.38
N TYR A 96 7.31 7.34 -0.22
CA TYR A 96 7.32 7.58 -1.67
C TYR A 96 7.45 6.23 -2.38
N SER A 97 6.76 6.08 -3.50
CA SER A 97 6.77 4.87 -4.30
C SER A 97 8.06 4.71 -5.11
N ASP A 98 8.19 3.54 -5.73
CA ASP A 98 9.15 3.28 -6.81
C ASP A 98 10.63 3.47 -6.39
N GLY A 99 10.96 3.14 -5.14
CA GLY A 99 12.33 3.22 -4.63
C GLY A 99 12.82 4.63 -4.29
N LEU A 100 12.02 5.68 -4.53
CA LEU A 100 12.41 7.06 -4.25
C LEU A 100 12.63 7.30 -2.75
N HIS A 101 11.81 6.68 -1.89
CA HIS A 101 11.94 6.87 -0.45
C HIS A 101 13.29 6.34 0.07
N GLN A 102 13.76 5.21 -0.46
CA GLN A 102 15.06 4.62 -0.14
C GLN A 102 16.21 5.46 -0.70
N ALA A 103 16.00 6.14 -1.83
CA ALA A 103 16.96 7.09 -2.36
C ALA A 103 17.10 8.32 -1.44
N ILE A 104 15.99 8.84 -0.89
CA ILE A 104 16.00 9.91 0.11
C ILE A 104 16.61 9.43 1.43
N GLU A 105 16.27 8.22 1.90
CA GLU A 105 16.89 7.62 3.09
C GLU A 105 18.41 7.48 2.91
N ALA A 106 18.87 7.14 1.71
CA ALA A 106 20.29 7.08 1.39
C ALA A 106 20.97 8.46 1.33
N LYS A 107 20.29 9.46 0.76
CA LYS A 107 20.73 10.86 0.70
C LYS A 107 20.95 11.44 2.09
N GLU A 108 19.99 11.24 2.99
CA GLU A 108 20.04 11.75 4.37
C GLU A 108 20.87 10.86 5.31
N ASN A 109 21.52 9.82 4.77
CA ASN A 109 22.35 8.87 5.51
C ASN A 109 21.61 8.20 6.69
N VAL A 110 20.30 8.02 6.57
CA VAL A 110 19.48 7.32 7.57
C VAL A 110 19.44 5.81 7.29
N LYS A 111 18.77 5.06 8.18
CA LYS A 111 18.60 3.61 8.01
C LYS A 111 17.62 3.35 6.87
N ILE A 112 18.13 2.75 5.80
CA ILE A 112 17.30 2.32 4.67
C ILE A 112 16.48 1.11 5.10
N ARG A 113 15.16 1.18 4.90
CA ARG A 113 14.27 0.07 5.21
C ARG A 113 13.97 -0.73 3.95
N SER A 114 13.74 -2.03 4.12
CA SER A 114 13.16 -2.86 3.07
C SER A 114 11.75 -2.38 2.76
N GLU A 115 11.40 -2.35 1.48
CA GLU A 115 10.04 -2.14 1.01
C GLU A 115 9.53 -3.46 0.46
N ASP A 116 8.31 -3.83 0.85
CA ASP A 116 7.61 -4.93 0.22
C ASP A 116 7.02 -4.42 -1.10
N GLN A 117 7.54 -4.92 -2.21
CA GLN A 117 7.07 -4.53 -3.54
C GLN A 117 5.79 -5.29 -3.88
N THR A 118 4.72 -4.55 -4.17
CA THR A 118 3.50 -5.16 -4.73
C THR A 118 3.73 -5.48 -6.20
N LEU A 119 3.96 -6.76 -6.53
CA LEU A 119 4.21 -7.21 -7.91
C LEU A 119 2.92 -7.31 -8.74
N ALA A 120 1.82 -7.68 -8.11
CA ALA A 120 0.52 -7.83 -8.75
C ALA A 120 -0.60 -7.56 -7.75
N SER A 121 -1.73 -7.04 -8.25
CA SER A 121 -2.94 -6.83 -7.47
C SER A 121 -4.17 -7.07 -8.34
N ILE A 122 -5.19 -7.70 -7.76
CA ILE A 122 -6.52 -7.85 -8.35
C ILE A 122 -7.55 -7.86 -7.23
N THR A 123 -8.69 -7.23 -7.45
CA THR A 123 -9.81 -7.32 -6.50
C THR A 123 -10.54 -8.65 -6.69
N PHE A 124 -11.17 -9.18 -5.64
CA PHE A 124 -11.97 -10.40 -5.77
C PHE A 124 -13.11 -10.24 -6.79
N GLN A 125 -13.71 -9.06 -6.89
CA GLN A 125 -14.72 -8.76 -7.92
C GLN A 125 -14.17 -9.03 -9.33
N ASN A 126 -13.00 -8.48 -9.65
CA ASN A 126 -12.39 -8.65 -10.97
C ASN A 126 -11.89 -10.07 -11.19
N TYR A 127 -11.33 -10.70 -10.16
CA TYR A 127 -10.86 -12.08 -10.23
C TYR A 127 -11.99 -13.06 -10.54
N PHE A 128 -13.13 -12.96 -9.84
CA PHE A 128 -14.26 -13.87 -10.08
C PHE A 128 -14.99 -13.62 -11.40
N LYS A 129 -14.95 -12.39 -11.93
CA LYS A 129 -15.48 -12.08 -13.28
C LYS A 129 -14.73 -12.77 -14.42
N MET A 130 -13.52 -13.26 -14.18
CA MET A 130 -12.75 -14.00 -15.20
C MET A 130 -13.30 -15.40 -15.47
N TYR A 131 -14.12 -15.96 -14.57
CA TYR A 131 -14.68 -17.30 -14.74
C TYR A 131 -15.84 -17.27 -15.74
N THR A 132 -15.84 -18.19 -16.71
CA THR A 132 -16.94 -18.33 -17.69
C THR A 132 -18.28 -18.65 -17.02
N LYS A 133 -18.25 -19.33 -15.87
CA LYS A 133 -19.42 -19.64 -15.05
C LYS A 133 -19.08 -19.43 -13.59
N LEU A 134 -19.90 -18.64 -12.90
CA LEU A 134 -19.78 -18.36 -11.48
C LEU A 134 -21.03 -18.83 -10.74
N ALA A 135 -20.83 -19.47 -9.58
CA ALA A 135 -21.89 -19.89 -8.68
C ALA A 135 -21.38 -19.84 -7.24
N GLY A 136 -22.28 -19.68 -6.27
CA GLY A 136 -21.95 -19.62 -4.85
C GLY A 136 -23.08 -20.18 -3.99
N MET A 137 -22.77 -20.52 -2.74
CA MET A 137 -23.74 -21.00 -1.76
C MET A 137 -23.47 -20.37 -0.40
N THR A 138 -24.52 -19.92 0.26
CA THR A 138 -24.48 -19.37 1.62
C THR A 138 -25.89 -19.38 2.24
N GLY A 139 -25.98 -19.31 3.56
CA GLY A 139 -27.25 -19.18 4.28
C GLY A 139 -27.81 -17.76 4.34
N THR A 140 -27.06 -16.75 3.89
CA THR A 140 -27.36 -15.32 4.16
C THR A 140 -27.34 -14.41 2.92
N ALA A 141 -27.50 -14.95 1.70
CA ALA A 141 -27.39 -14.14 0.48
C ALA A 141 -28.64 -13.30 0.15
N ALA A 142 -29.81 -13.61 0.71
CA ALA A 142 -31.07 -13.02 0.28
C ALA A 142 -31.15 -11.50 0.50
N THR A 143 -30.53 -10.98 1.56
CA THR A 143 -30.52 -9.53 1.85
C THR A 143 -29.59 -8.76 0.91
N GLU A 144 -28.56 -9.41 0.38
CA GLU A 144 -27.52 -8.80 -0.47
C GLU A 144 -27.68 -9.18 -1.96
N GLU A 145 -28.87 -9.66 -2.37
CA GLU A 145 -29.13 -10.10 -3.75
C GLU A 145 -28.76 -9.05 -4.79
N ARG A 146 -29.05 -7.77 -4.49
CA ARG A 146 -28.72 -6.66 -5.40
C ARG A 146 -27.23 -6.58 -5.68
N GLU A 147 -26.39 -6.74 -4.64
CA GLU A 147 -24.94 -6.70 -4.79
C GLU A 147 -24.43 -7.88 -5.65
N PHE A 148 -24.93 -9.09 -5.40
CA PHE A 148 -24.56 -10.26 -6.21
C PHE A 148 -24.95 -10.09 -7.68
N ARG A 149 -26.12 -9.53 -7.97
CA ARG A 149 -26.57 -9.30 -9.34
C ARG A 149 -25.77 -8.19 -10.02
N GLU A 150 -25.57 -7.04 -9.36
CA GLU A 150 -24.88 -5.88 -9.95
C GLU A 150 -23.38 -6.13 -10.15
N ILE A 151 -22.73 -6.76 -9.17
CA ILE A 151 -21.29 -6.96 -9.21
C ILE A 151 -20.94 -8.22 -9.98
N TYR A 152 -21.63 -9.34 -9.76
CA TYR A 152 -21.22 -10.65 -10.24
C TYR A 152 -22.16 -11.27 -11.28
N GLY A 153 -23.32 -10.67 -11.54
CA GLY A 153 -24.31 -11.21 -12.49
C GLY A 153 -24.92 -12.54 -12.05
N VAL A 154 -24.96 -12.80 -10.74
CA VAL A 154 -25.55 -14.02 -10.16
C VAL A 154 -26.83 -13.69 -9.43
N ASP A 155 -27.87 -14.47 -9.71
CA ASP A 155 -29.13 -14.42 -8.96
C ASP A 155 -29.03 -15.22 -7.66
N VAL A 156 -29.75 -14.76 -6.64
CA VAL A 156 -29.87 -15.47 -5.36
C VAL A 156 -31.15 -16.29 -5.35
N VAL A 157 -31.03 -17.59 -5.11
CA VAL A 157 -32.18 -18.49 -4.97
C VAL A 157 -32.25 -19.01 -3.54
N VAL A 158 -33.35 -18.70 -2.85
CA VAL A 158 -33.60 -19.20 -1.49
C VAL A 158 -34.14 -20.62 -1.57
N ILE A 159 -33.30 -21.58 -1.18
CA ILE A 159 -33.67 -22.99 -1.11
C ILE A 159 -34.39 -23.27 0.21
N PRO A 160 -35.56 -23.95 0.22
CA PRO A 160 -36.27 -24.27 1.44
C PRO A 160 -35.45 -25.21 2.33
N THR A 161 -35.60 -25.07 3.65
CA THR A 161 -34.93 -25.95 4.60
C THR A 161 -35.53 -27.36 4.57
N ASN A 162 -34.68 -28.37 4.80
CA ASN A 162 -35.12 -29.77 4.85
C ASN A 162 -36.11 -30.06 6.00
N LYS A 163 -36.06 -29.27 7.07
CA LYS A 163 -36.97 -29.35 8.23
C LYS A 163 -37.49 -27.95 8.58
N PRO A 164 -38.69 -27.83 9.19
CA PRO A 164 -39.15 -26.56 9.74
C PRO A 164 -38.15 -25.97 10.74
N ILE A 165 -37.93 -24.66 10.67
CA ILE A 165 -37.05 -23.95 11.60
C ILE A 165 -37.77 -23.84 12.95
N ALA A 166 -37.18 -24.44 13.99
CA ALA A 166 -37.68 -24.42 15.36
C ALA A 166 -36.86 -23.51 16.29
N ARG A 167 -35.85 -22.81 15.76
CA ARG A 167 -35.02 -21.87 16.54
C ARG A 167 -35.87 -20.65 16.91
N LEU A 168 -35.77 -20.23 18.17
CA LEU A 168 -36.42 -19.02 18.68
C LEU A 168 -35.41 -17.87 18.64
N ASP A 169 -35.61 -16.93 17.73
CA ASP A 169 -34.81 -15.71 17.63
C ASP A 169 -35.41 -14.64 18.56
N GLN A 170 -34.71 -14.33 19.66
CA GLN A 170 -35.13 -13.33 20.64
C GLN A 170 -34.83 -11.90 20.14
N PRO A 171 -35.60 -10.88 20.56
CA PRO A 171 -35.33 -9.49 20.20
C PRO A 171 -34.04 -8.98 20.84
N ASP A 172 -33.45 -7.96 20.20
CA ASP A 172 -32.23 -7.32 20.70
C ASP A 172 -32.43 -6.65 22.07
N LEU A 173 -31.44 -6.82 22.95
CA LEU A 173 -31.35 -6.12 24.24
C LEU A 173 -30.38 -4.93 24.12
N ILE A 174 -30.89 -3.71 24.29
CA ILE A 174 -30.10 -2.47 24.17
C ILE A 174 -29.70 -1.95 25.55
N TYR A 175 -28.40 -1.72 25.75
CA TYR A 175 -27.82 -1.27 27.01
C TYR A 175 -27.28 0.16 26.90
N LYS A 176 -27.21 0.87 28.04
CA LYS A 176 -26.72 2.25 28.12
C LYS A 176 -25.25 2.39 27.73
N ASP A 177 -24.43 1.42 28.13
CA ASP A 177 -22.99 1.41 27.87
C ASP A 177 -22.48 -0.02 27.70
N GLU A 178 -21.22 -0.12 27.26
CA GLU A 178 -20.56 -1.38 26.97
C GLU A 178 -20.37 -2.26 28.21
N LYS A 179 -20.16 -1.64 29.38
CA LYS A 179 -19.98 -2.37 30.63
C LYS A 179 -21.27 -3.10 31.02
N CYS A 180 -22.40 -2.40 31.03
CA CYS A 180 -23.70 -2.99 31.31
C CYS A 180 -24.05 -4.12 30.33
N LYS A 181 -23.74 -3.94 29.04
CA LYS A 181 -23.93 -4.98 28.01
C LYS A 181 -23.15 -6.25 28.35
N PHE A 182 -21.86 -6.13 28.66
CA PHE A 182 -21.03 -7.32 28.92
C PHE A 182 -21.32 -7.97 30.26
N GLU A 183 -21.71 -7.20 31.28
CA GLU A 183 -22.20 -7.77 32.55
C GLU A 183 -23.47 -8.60 32.32
N ALA A 184 -24.40 -8.13 31.48
CA ALA A 184 -25.60 -8.88 31.13
C ALA A 184 -25.30 -10.15 30.28
N VAL A 185 -24.41 -10.03 29.28
CA VAL A 185 -23.95 -11.19 28.48
C VAL A 185 -23.29 -12.25 29.37
N LEU A 186 -22.43 -11.84 30.30
CA LEU A 186 -21.80 -12.76 31.25
C LEU A 186 -22.84 -13.47 32.12
N GLY A 187 -23.85 -12.73 32.60
CA GLY A 187 -24.97 -13.32 33.34
C GLY A 187 -25.69 -14.41 32.56
N ASP A 188 -26.04 -14.15 31.30
CA ASP A 188 -26.72 -15.09 30.42
C ASP A 188 -25.87 -16.33 30.11
N VAL A 189 -24.57 -16.14 29.84
CA VAL A 189 -23.62 -17.25 29.65
C VAL A 189 -23.52 -18.12 30.89
N ILE A 190 -23.42 -17.52 32.08
CA ILE A 190 -23.33 -18.26 33.35
C ILE A 190 -24.61 -19.06 33.60
N GLU A 191 -25.78 -18.45 33.42
CA GLU A 191 -27.08 -19.10 33.61
C GLU A 191 -27.24 -20.32 32.68
N ASN A 192 -26.97 -20.15 31.38
CA ASN A 192 -27.07 -21.24 30.41
C ASN A 192 -26.04 -22.34 30.66
N HIS A 193 -24.79 -21.97 31.01
CA HIS A 193 -23.75 -22.93 31.33
C HIS A 193 -24.09 -23.76 32.57
N GLN A 194 -24.59 -23.12 33.64
CA GLN A 194 -25.06 -23.82 34.85
C GLN A 194 -26.23 -24.76 34.56
N ALA A 195 -27.11 -24.41 33.62
CA ALA A 195 -28.18 -25.26 33.14
C ALA A 195 -27.72 -26.38 32.18
N GLY A 196 -26.41 -26.46 31.85
CA GLY A 196 -25.85 -27.45 30.93
C GLY A 196 -26.17 -27.21 29.46
N ARG A 197 -26.65 -26.02 29.10
CA ARG A 197 -26.95 -25.64 27.71
C ARG A 197 -25.69 -25.14 26.99
N PRO A 198 -25.44 -25.55 25.73
CA PRO A 198 -24.33 -25.00 24.95
C PRO A 198 -24.63 -23.55 24.56
N VAL A 199 -23.61 -22.71 24.70
CA VAL A 199 -23.61 -21.28 24.31
C VAL A 199 -22.48 -21.06 23.31
#